data_AF-A0ABD2FW47-F1
#
_entry.id   AF-A0ABD2FW47-F1
#
_cell.length_a   1.000
_cell.length_b   1.000
_cell.length_c   1.000
_cell.angle_alpha   90.00
_cell.angle_beta   90.00
_cell.angle_gamma   90.00
#
_symmetry.space_group_name_H-M   'P 1'
#
loop_
_entity.id
_entity.type
_entity.pdbx_description
1 polymer ?
#
loop_
_entity_poly.entity_id
_entity_poly.type
_entity_poly.pdbx_seq_one_letter_code
_entity_poly.pdbx_strand_id
1 'polypeptide(L)'
;MASVKAPVTSEGDQIGAANSSSSSTSSSSSSSSCSSSSSSDRGKKRKSKKKKNKKSKDGKKKRGKKAKKTKGKTAKRVLTPEDAITRYKRVLEAVNKGSNKTAAYRAVGVDRKTIADTASIAELHAVNPGIFQDIRGTLKKGETLLRFSEVCKSAIKDKHLEGKVQELKMNGGLLSINPKGK
;
A
#
# COMPACT_ATOMS: atom_id res chain seq x y z
N MET A 1 -3.58 81.02 -15.16
CA MET A 1 -2.19 80.89 -14.68
C MET A 1 -1.73 79.47 -14.94
N ALA A 2 -0.49 79.34 -15.39
CA ALA A 2 0.24 78.14 -15.78
C ALA A 2 0.35 77.09 -14.63
N SER A 3 0.87 75.88 -14.77
CA SER A 3 1.67 75.26 -15.81
C SER A 3 1.72 73.74 -15.61
N VAL A 4 1.90 73.08 -16.74
CA VAL A 4 2.29 71.69 -17.02
C VAL A 4 3.61 71.30 -16.32
N LYS A 5 3.78 70.03 -15.92
CA LYS A 5 4.88 69.15 -16.42
C LYS A 5 4.85 67.72 -15.80
N ALA A 6 4.58 66.71 -16.63
CA ALA A 6 5.32 65.42 -16.56
C ALA A 6 6.76 65.69 -17.09
N PRO A 7 7.79 64.80 -16.99
CA PRO A 7 7.78 63.59 -17.84
C PRO A 7 8.79 62.44 -17.51
N VAL A 8 8.68 61.36 -18.32
CA VAL A 8 9.69 60.36 -18.80
C VAL A 8 10.32 59.37 -17.82
N THR A 9 10.85 58.18 -18.19
CA THR A 9 10.69 57.11 -19.22
C THR A 9 11.87 56.14 -18.95
N SER A 10 11.78 54.88 -19.42
CA SER A 10 12.84 54.10 -20.12
C SER A 10 12.47 52.61 -19.99
N GLU A 11 11.96 51.91 -21.03
CA GLU A 11 12.61 51.43 -22.29
C GLU A 11 13.76 50.44 -21.99
N GLY A 12 13.91 49.24 -22.55
CA GLY A 12 13.29 48.50 -23.69
C GLY A 12 13.54 46.97 -23.54
N ASP A 13 12.83 46.05 -24.22
CA ASP A 13 12.93 45.65 -25.65
C ASP A 13 14.30 44.98 -25.97
N GLN A 14 14.50 43.85 -26.66
CA GLN A 14 13.73 42.74 -27.27
C GLN A 14 14.75 41.69 -27.81
N ILE A 15 14.28 40.75 -28.64
CA ILE A 15 14.95 39.84 -29.63
C ILE A 15 15.29 38.42 -29.12
N GLY A 16 15.04 37.31 -29.83
CA GLY A 16 14.65 37.05 -31.22
C GLY A 16 15.61 36.04 -31.88
N ALA A 17 15.05 35.05 -32.60
CA ALA A 17 15.66 34.19 -33.64
C ALA A 17 16.42 32.87 -33.31
N ALA A 18 15.77 31.76 -33.68
CA ALA A 18 16.15 30.68 -34.60
C ALA A 18 17.61 30.18 -34.82
N ASN A 19 17.71 28.83 -34.77
CA ASN A 19 18.28 27.89 -35.76
C ASN A 19 19.69 27.27 -35.57
N SER A 20 19.71 25.95 -35.84
CA SER A 20 20.77 25.11 -36.48
C SER A 20 21.87 24.40 -35.65
N SER A 21 21.78 23.06 -35.71
CA SER A 21 22.80 22.09 -36.15
C SER A 21 24.13 21.87 -35.39
N SER A 22 24.27 20.62 -34.94
CA SER A 22 25.46 19.72 -35.04
C SER A 22 26.84 20.23 -34.58
N SER A 23 27.47 19.54 -33.63
CA SER A 23 28.45 18.48 -33.91
C SER A 23 29.25 18.07 -32.66
N SER A 24 29.38 16.75 -32.53
CA SER A 24 30.43 15.89 -31.96
C SER A 24 31.61 16.50 -31.19
N THR A 25 31.98 15.86 -30.06
CA THR A 25 33.35 15.42 -29.71
C THR A 25 33.24 14.51 -28.46
N SER A 26 33.30 13.19 -28.62
CA SER A 26 34.48 12.34 -28.39
C SER A 26 35.17 12.59 -27.04
N SER A 27 35.02 11.68 -26.08
CA SER A 27 36.04 10.69 -25.65
C SER A 27 36.16 10.82 -24.11
N SER A 28 36.39 9.82 -23.27
CA SER A 28 36.90 8.47 -23.43
C SER A 28 36.52 7.67 -22.18
N SER A 29 36.19 6.39 -22.39
CA SER A 29 36.68 5.21 -21.63
C SER A 29 37.29 5.43 -20.25
N SER A 30 36.98 4.65 -19.22
CA SER A 30 37.29 3.21 -19.13
C SER A 30 36.83 2.71 -17.75
N SER A 31 36.04 1.65 -17.68
CA SER A 31 36.42 0.24 -17.47
C SER A 31 36.37 -0.20 -16.00
N SER A 32 35.54 -1.21 -15.73
CA SER A 32 35.94 -2.35 -14.89
C SER A 32 34.92 -3.47 -15.06
N SER A 33 35.30 -4.38 -15.95
CA SER A 33 34.83 -5.74 -16.11
C SER A 33 34.96 -6.53 -14.81
N CYS A 34 33.87 -7.10 -14.28
CA CYS A 34 33.93 -8.21 -13.34
C CYS A 34 33.67 -9.53 -14.08
N SER A 35 34.72 -10.03 -14.73
CA SER A 35 34.79 -11.44 -15.13
C SER A 35 35.36 -12.22 -13.94
N SER A 36 34.53 -13.06 -13.33
CA SER A 36 34.99 -14.08 -12.39
C SER A 36 34.47 -15.43 -12.86
N SER A 37 35.26 -16.08 -13.69
CA SER A 37 35.03 -17.45 -14.15
C SER A 37 35.96 -18.39 -13.40
N SER A 38 35.33 -19.44 -12.87
CA SER A 38 35.83 -20.81 -12.79
C SER A 38 36.93 -21.15 -11.78
N SER A 39 36.55 -22.00 -10.83
CA SER A 39 37.48 -22.95 -10.20
C SER A 39 36.81 -24.32 -10.08
N SER A 40 37.09 -25.13 -11.10
CA SER A 40 37.49 -26.54 -11.06
C SER A 40 36.48 -27.61 -10.61
N ASP A 41 35.80 -28.17 -11.62
CA ASP A 41 35.35 -29.56 -11.67
C ASP A 41 36.57 -30.50 -11.70
N ARG A 42 36.65 -31.49 -10.79
CA ARG A 42 37.63 -32.58 -10.87
C ARG A 42 36.92 -33.93 -10.78
N GLY A 43 36.76 -34.53 -11.95
CA GLY A 43 36.33 -35.91 -12.15
C GLY A 43 37.27 -36.97 -11.55
N LYS A 44 36.66 -38.13 -11.33
CA LYS A 44 37.08 -39.34 -10.61
C LYS A 44 38.32 -40.04 -11.19
N LYS A 45 39.16 -40.61 -10.31
CA LYS A 45 39.51 -42.06 -10.20
C LYS A 45 40.74 -42.28 -9.30
N ARG A 46 40.60 -43.04 -8.19
CA ARG A 46 41.44 -44.22 -7.85
C ARG A 46 41.03 -44.90 -6.53
N LYS A 47 40.64 -46.18 -6.69
CA LYS A 47 40.84 -47.39 -5.87
C LYS A 47 40.75 -47.35 -4.33
N SER A 48 39.75 -48.12 -3.85
CA SER A 48 39.75 -49.09 -2.75
C SER A 48 40.70 -48.89 -1.55
N LYS A 49 40.11 -48.85 -0.34
CA LYS A 49 40.37 -49.83 0.73
C LYS A 49 39.35 -49.70 1.87
N LYS A 50 38.66 -50.82 2.08
CA LYS A 50 37.80 -51.21 3.20
C LYS A 50 38.51 -51.01 4.55
N LYS A 51 37.84 -50.42 5.56
CA LYS A 51 37.65 -51.02 6.90
C LYS A 51 36.93 -50.10 7.91
N LYS A 52 35.84 -50.67 8.45
CA LYS A 52 35.40 -50.72 9.86
C LYS A 52 34.90 -49.44 10.56
N ASN A 53 33.57 -49.40 10.67
CA ASN A 53 32.80 -49.38 11.92
C ASN A 53 33.19 -48.37 13.01
N LYS A 54 32.38 -47.32 13.17
CA LYS A 54 32.03 -46.79 14.50
C LYS A 54 30.61 -46.22 14.48
N LYS A 55 29.74 -46.92 15.19
CA LYS A 55 28.39 -46.54 15.59
C LYS A 55 28.49 -45.31 16.51
N SER A 56 28.08 -44.14 16.04
CA SER A 56 27.69 -43.02 16.92
C SER A 56 26.25 -42.64 16.59
N LYS A 57 25.40 -43.06 17.52
CA LYS A 57 23.99 -42.76 17.67
C LYS A 57 23.86 -41.24 17.88
N ASP A 58 23.55 -40.48 16.83
CA ASP A 58 23.07 -39.10 17.01
C ASP A 58 21.84 -38.88 16.12
N GLY A 59 20.69 -38.98 16.78
CA GLY A 59 19.38 -38.81 16.18
C GLY A 59 19.13 -37.35 15.83
N LYS A 60 19.59 -36.89 14.68
CA LYS A 60 19.01 -35.70 14.04
C LYS A 60 17.73 -36.11 13.31
N LYS A 61 16.68 -36.35 14.11
CA LYS A 61 15.29 -36.19 13.64
C LYS A 61 15.24 -34.82 12.97
N LYS A 62 15.04 -34.79 11.64
CA LYS A 62 14.59 -33.59 10.93
C LYS A 62 13.34 -33.11 11.65
N ARG A 63 13.50 -32.21 12.62
CA ARG A 63 12.42 -31.43 13.20
C ARG A 63 11.96 -30.54 12.07
N GLY A 64 11.07 -31.07 11.24
CA GLY A 64 10.19 -30.25 10.43
C GLY A 64 9.64 -29.22 11.39
N LYS A 65 10.05 -27.96 11.20
CA LYS A 65 9.38 -26.84 11.83
C LYS A 65 7.95 -26.94 11.32
N LYS A 66 7.10 -27.66 12.05
CA LYS A 66 5.66 -27.51 11.96
C LYS A 66 5.46 -26.05 12.32
N ALA A 67 5.44 -25.20 11.30
CA ALA A 67 4.91 -23.87 11.42
C ALA A 67 3.59 -24.09 12.14
N LYS A 68 3.52 -23.59 13.38
CA LYS A 68 2.31 -23.59 14.17
C LYS A 68 1.32 -22.90 13.24
N LYS A 69 0.48 -23.68 12.56
CA LYS A 69 -0.68 -23.16 11.85
C LYS A 69 -1.49 -22.58 12.99
N THR A 70 -1.23 -21.32 13.35
CA THR A 70 -2.23 -20.47 13.95
C THR A 70 -3.45 -20.77 13.11
N LYS A 71 -4.43 -21.46 13.72
CA LYS A 71 -5.70 -21.82 13.08
C LYS A 71 -6.14 -20.54 12.41
N GLY A 72 -5.87 -20.44 11.11
CA GLY A 72 -6.21 -19.27 10.34
C GLY A 72 -7.70 -19.25 10.47
N LYS A 73 -8.23 -18.26 11.19
CA LYS A 73 -9.66 -17.95 11.14
C LYS A 73 -9.90 -17.76 9.65
N THR A 74 -10.35 -18.81 8.97
CA THR A 74 -10.62 -18.83 7.54
C THR A 74 -11.33 -17.55 7.25
N ALA A 75 -10.79 -16.72 6.35
CA ALA A 75 -11.27 -15.37 6.11
C ALA A 75 -12.78 -15.42 5.88
N LYS A 76 -13.55 -15.17 6.95
CA LYS A 76 -15.01 -15.26 6.89
C LYS A 76 -15.46 -14.21 5.89
N ARG A 77 -16.32 -14.60 4.95
CA ARG A 77 -16.92 -13.64 4.03
C ARG A 77 -17.62 -12.56 4.84
N VAL A 78 -17.35 -11.30 4.51
CA VAL A 78 -18.08 -10.17 5.10
C VAL A 78 -19.49 -10.27 4.57
N LEU A 79 -20.45 -10.47 5.46
CA LEU A 79 -21.86 -10.50 5.11
C LEU A 79 -22.60 -9.31 5.73
N THR A 80 -22.05 -8.73 6.79
CA THR A 80 -22.64 -7.62 7.53
C THR A 80 -21.74 -6.38 7.53
N PRO A 81 -22.30 -5.16 7.66
CA PRO A 81 -21.48 -3.95 7.81
C PRO A 81 -20.62 -3.99 9.08
N GLU A 82 -21.07 -4.67 10.13
CA GLU A 82 -20.27 -4.89 11.36
C GLU A 82 -19.02 -5.72 11.09
N ASP A 83 -19.12 -6.75 10.25
CA ASP A 83 -17.96 -7.53 9.81
C ASP A 83 -16.99 -6.64 9.01
N ALA A 84 -17.51 -5.70 8.22
CA ALA A 84 -16.69 -4.76 7.45
C ALA A 84 -15.91 -3.82 8.38
N ILE A 85 -16.58 -3.27 9.40
CA ILE A 85 -15.97 -2.42 10.43
C ILE A 85 -14.89 -3.20 11.19
N THR A 86 -15.22 -4.41 11.65
CA THR A 86 -14.27 -5.26 12.40
C THR A 86 -13.04 -5.57 11.57
N ARG A 87 -13.23 -5.90 10.30
CA ARG A 87 -12.13 -6.17 9.36
C ARG A 87 -11.28 -4.93 9.11
N TYR A 88 -11.90 -3.77 8.93
CA TYR A 88 -11.19 -2.50 8.76
C TYR A 88 -10.32 -2.17 9.99
N LYS A 89 -10.87 -2.30 11.20
CA LYS A 89 -10.15 -2.10 12.47
C LYS A 89 -8.93 -3.01 12.59
N ARG A 90 -9.05 -4.28 12.21
CA ARG A 90 -7.91 -5.23 12.21
C ARG A 90 -6.80 -4.81 11.26
N VAL A 91 -7.13 -4.26 10.09
CA VAL A 91 -6.13 -3.72 9.17
C VAL A 91 -5.48 -2.48 9.76
N LEU A 92 -6.27 -1.57 10.35
CA LEU A 92 -5.78 -0.38 11.02
C LEU A 92 -4.80 -0.72 12.14
N GLU A 93 -5.14 -1.67 13.01
CA GLU A 93 -4.24 -2.16 14.06
C GLU A 93 -2.93 -2.73 13.51
N ALA A 94 -2.99 -3.46 12.39
CA ALA A 94 -1.78 -4.01 11.76
C ALA A 94 -0.88 -2.90 11.20
N VAL A 95 -1.47 -1.84 10.62
CA VAL A 95 -0.72 -0.66 10.17
C VAL A 95 -0.12 0.09 11.35
N ASN A 96 -0.89 0.29 12.43
CA ASN A 96 -0.42 0.98 13.64
C ASN A 96 0.70 0.21 14.37
N LYS A 97 0.80 -1.11 14.18
CA LYS A 97 1.93 -1.94 14.63
C LYS A 97 3.20 -1.79 13.77
N GLY A 98 3.23 -0.85 12.83
CA GLY A 98 4.38 -0.60 11.96
C GLY A 98 4.42 -1.45 10.69
N SER A 99 3.33 -2.14 10.32
CA SER A 99 3.28 -2.88 9.06
C SER A 99 2.96 -1.94 7.90
N ASN A 100 3.65 -2.12 6.77
CA ASN A 100 3.24 -1.48 5.51
C ASN A 100 1.80 -1.87 5.16
N LYS A 101 1.02 -0.95 4.56
CA LYS A 101 -0.40 -1.18 4.20
C LYS A 101 -0.62 -2.52 3.48
N THR A 102 0.21 -2.84 2.48
CA THR A 102 0.15 -4.12 1.75
C THR A 102 0.40 -5.34 2.64
N ALA A 103 1.37 -5.26 3.56
CA ALA A 103 1.64 -6.33 4.51
C ALA A 103 0.47 -6.49 5.50
N ALA A 104 -0.13 -5.40 5.96
CA ALA A 104 -1.31 -5.41 6.82
C ALA A 104 -2.52 -6.08 6.14
N TYR A 105 -2.82 -5.73 4.89
CA TYR A 105 -3.89 -6.38 4.11
C TYR A 105 -3.67 -7.90 4.01
N ARG A 106 -2.45 -8.34 3.70
CA ARG A 106 -2.09 -9.77 3.61
C ARG A 106 -2.16 -10.48 4.97
N ALA A 107 -1.76 -9.82 6.05
CA ALA A 107 -1.79 -10.37 7.40
C ALA A 107 -3.23 -10.59 7.90
N VAL A 108 -4.15 -9.68 7.55
CA VAL A 108 -5.58 -9.85 7.86
C VAL A 108 -6.28 -10.80 6.88
N GLY A 109 -5.73 -10.98 5.67
CA GLY A 109 -6.26 -11.84 4.61
C GLY A 109 -7.38 -11.17 3.83
N VAL A 110 -7.19 -9.89 3.48
CA VAL A 110 -8.20 -9.07 2.78
C VAL A 110 -7.57 -8.34 1.60
N ASP A 111 -8.29 -8.25 0.50
CA ASP A 111 -7.89 -7.45 -0.65
C ASP A 111 -8.00 -5.94 -0.40
N ARG A 112 -7.05 -5.19 -0.95
CA ARG A 112 -7.06 -3.71 -0.88
C ARG A 112 -8.37 -3.13 -1.38
N LYS A 113 -8.89 -3.66 -2.50
CA LYS A 113 -10.13 -3.18 -3.12
C LYS A 113 -11.30 -3.35 -2.17
N THR A 114 -11.41 -4.48 -1.47
CA THR A 114 -12.49 -4.71 -0.51
C THR A 114 -12.46 -3.70 0.63
N ILE A 115 -11.27 -3.41 1.18
CA ILE A 115 -11.15 -2.38 2.22
C ILE A 115 -11.52 -1.00 1.66
N ALA A 116 -11.07 -0.65 0.45
CA ALA A 116 -11.40 0.63 -0.17
C ALA A 116 -12.91 0.79 -0.44
N ASP A 117 -13.55 -0.27 -0.94
CA ASP A 117 -14.97 -0.26 -1.28
C ASP A 117 -15.85 -0.15 -0.03
N THR A 118 -15.43 -0.77 1.09
CA THR A 118 -16.17 -0.77 2.36
C THR A 118 -15.67 0.27 3.37
N ALA A 119 -14.66 1.08 3.02
CA ALA A 119 -14.04 2.05 3.92
C ALA A 119 -15.06 3.02 4.50
N SER A 120 -16.00 3.49 3.68
CA SER A 120 -16.97 4.51 4.08
C SER A 120 -17.96 4.06 5.14
N ILE A 121 -18.18 2.75 5.26
CA ILE A 121 -18.91 2.16 6.38
C ILE A 121 -18.16 2.43 7.70
N ALA A 122 -16.86 2.16 7.72
CA ALA A 122 -16.01 2.36 8.88
C ALA A 122 -15.77 3.86 9.17
N GLU A 123 -15.64 4.68 8.14
CA GLU A 123 -15.48 6.15 8.27
C GLU A 123 -16.72 6.77 8.93
N LEU A 124 -17.93 6.43 8.45
CA LEU A 124 -19.17 6.94 9.02
C LEU A 124 -19.34 6.46 10.46
N HIS A 125 -19.10 5.17 10.73
CA HIS A 125 -19.16 4.64 12.08
C HIS A 125 -18.17 5.33 13.03
N ALA A 126 -16.97 5.68 12.57
CA ALA A 126 -15.96 6.34 13.38
C ALA A 126 -16.30 7.81 13.70
N VAL A 127 -16.87 8.54 12.72
CA VAL A 127 -17.22 9.95 12.91
C VAL A 127 -18.55 10.14 13.62
N ASN A 128 -19.55 9.33 13.27
CA ASN A 128 -20.87 9.43 13.84
C ASN A 128 -21.61 8.08 13.83
N PRO A 129 -21.54 7.33 14.95
CA PRO A 129 -22.22 6.04 15.05
C PRO A 129 -23.75 6.15 15.02
N GLY A 130 -24.34 7.29 15.42
CA GLY A 130 -25.80 7.47 15.40
C GLY A 130 -26.37 7.38 13.99
N ILE A 131 -25.77 8.12 13.05
CA ILE A 131 -26.18 8.12 11.63
C ILE A 131 -25.96 6.74 11.01
N PHE A 132 -24.89 6.07 11.40
CA PHE A 132 -24.66 4.70 10.96
C PHE A 132 -25.80 3.77 11.40
N GLN A 133 -26.29 3.87 12.64
CA GLN A 133 -27.42 3.08 13.12
C GLN A 133 -28.71 3.40 12.37
N ASP A 134 -28.97 4.67 12.06
CA ASP A 134 -30.14 5.06 11.26
C ASP A 134 -30.12 4.39 9.88
N ILE A 135 -29.00 4.48 9.17
CA ILE A 135 -28.82 3.84 7.85
C ILE A 135 -28.83 2.31 7.99
N ARG A 136 -28.32 1.77 9.10
CA ARG A 136 -28.35 0.33 9.38
C ARG A 136 -29.78 -0.18 9.50
N GLY A 137 -30.68 0.61 10.10
CA GLY A 137 -32.10 0.29 10.23
C GLY A 137 -32.88 0.32 8.91
N THR A 138 -32.43 1.11 7.92
CA THR A 138 -33.08 1.17 6.61
C THR A 138 -32.65 0.05 5.65
N LEU A 139 -31.59 -0.70 5.98
CA LEU A 139 -31.06 -1.77 5.13
C LEU A 139 -32.04 -2.93 5.00
N LYS A 140 -32.47 -3.20 3.77
CA LYS A 140 -33.39 -4.29 3.44
C LYS A 140 -32.66 -5.64 3.34
N LYS A 141 -33.39 -6.73 3.59
CA LYS A 141 -32.87 -8.09 3.37
C LYS A 141 -32.49 -8.27 1.90
N GLY A 142 -31.27 -8.72 1.63
CA GLY A 142 -30.75 -8.94 0.29
C GLY A 142 -29.94 -7.79 -0.31
N GLU A 143 -29.85 -6.64 0.37
CA GLU A 143 -28.98 -5.56 -0.07
C GLU A 143 -27.49 -5.92 0.04
N THR A 144 -26.70 -5.46 -0.93
CA THR A 144 -25.27 -5.72 -0.95
C THR A 144 -24.52 -4.73 -0.04
N LEU A 145 -23.42 -5.19 0.55
CA LEU A 145 -22.54 -4.33 1.36
C LEU A 145 -21.96 -3.16 0.58
N LEU A 146 -21.77 -3.33 -0.74
CA LEU A 146 -21.29 -2.25 -1.60
C LEU A 146 -22.32 -1.12 -1.69
N ARG A 147 -23.60 -1.46 -1.88
CA ARG A 147 -24.65 -0.45 -1.94
C ARG A 147 -24.80 0.27 -0.61
N PHE A 148 -24.73 -0.46 0.50
CA PHE A 148 -24.72 0.14 1.83
C PHE A 148 -23.54 1.11 2.04
N SER A 149 -22.35 0.74 1.55
CA SER A 149 -21.18 1.62 1.59
C SER A 149 -21.38 2.90 0.78
N GLU A 150 -22.02 2.82 -0.38
CA GLU A 150 -22.38 4.01 -1.19
C GLU A 150 -23.35 4.92 -0.46
N VAL A 151 -24.36 4.38 0.22
CA VAL A 151 -25.29 5.16 1.05
C VAL A 151 -24.54 5.85 2.20
N CYS A 152 -23.60 5.14 2.85
CA CYS A 152 -22.73 5.74 3.86
C CYS A 152 -21.86 6.87 3.30
N LYS A 153 -21.33 6.72 2.07
CA LYS A 153 -20.57 7.79 1.38
C LYS A 153 -21.42 9.03 1.16
N SER A 154 -22.64 8.87 0.67
CA SER A 154 -23.56 9.98 0.47
C SER A 154 -23.89 10.66 1.79
N ALA A 155 -24.21 9.90 2.84
CA ALA A 155 -24.51 10.45 4.16
C ALA A 155 -23.35 11.26 4.78
N ILE A 156 -22.09 10.87 4.53
CA ILE A 156 -20.91 11.65 4.95
C ILE A 156 -20.87 13.01 4.24
N LYS A 157 -21.17 13.03 2.94
CA LYS A 157 -21.20 14.26 2.12
C LYS A 157 -22.36 15.17 2.53
N ASP A 158 -23.56 14.61 2.63
CA ASP A 158 -24.79 15.35 2.93
C ASP A 158 -24.71 16.04 4.29
N LYS A 159 -24.02 15.43 5.25
CA LYS A 159 -23.85 15.94 6.63
C LYS A 159 -22.53 16.68 6.84
N HIS A 160 -21.79 16.97 5.76
CA HIS A 160 -20.51 17.70 5.78
C HIS A 160 -19.49 17.13 6.79
N LEU A 161 -19.44 15.80 6.89
CA LEU A 161 -18.57 15.08 7.82
C LEU A 161 -17.16 14.83 7.25
N GLU A 162 -16.92 15.22 5.99
CA GLU A 162 -15.67 14.97 5.27
C GLU A 162 -14.44 15.54 6.00
N GLY A 163 -14.54 16.72 6.60
CA GLY A 163 -13.44 17.32 7.38
C GLY A 163 -13.03 16.47 8.58
N LYS A 164 -14.01 15.95 9.33
CA LYS A 164 -13.76 15.04 10.48
C LYS A 164 -13.17 13.70 10.02
N VAL A 165 -13.64 13.17 8.87
CA VAL A 165 -13.06 11.97 8.27
C VAL A 165 -11.59 12.20 7.91
N GLN A 166 -11.25 13.35 7.33
CA GLN A 166 -9.88 13.71 6.99
C GLN A 166 -9.00 13.86 8.23
N GLU A 167 -9.49 14.55 9.26
CA GLU A 167 -8.80 14.69 10.54
C GLU A 167 -8.46 13.32 11.15
N LEU A 168 -9.43 12.41 11.21
CA LEU A 168 -9.21 11.05 11.70
C LEU A 168 -8.22 10.25 10.84
N LYS A 169 -8.16 10.50 9.52
CA LYS A 169 -7.15 9.90 8.64
C LYS A 169 -5.74 10.43 8.92
N MET A 170 -5.61 11.71 9.23
CA MET A 170 -4.31 12.32 9.60
C MET A 170 -3.83 11.84 10.97
N ASN A 171 -4.75 11.74 11.93
CA ASN A 171 -4.46 11.29 13.29
C ASN A 171 -4.22 9.77 13.40
N GLY A 172 -4.31 9.03 12.29
CA GLY A 172 -4.12 7.57 12.27
C GLY A 172 -5.30 6.77 12.86
N GLY A 173 -6.44 7.41 13.09
CA GLY A 173 -7.69 6.76 13.48
C GLY A 173 -8.43 6.09 12.32
N LEU A 174 -8.09 6.46 11.08
CA LEU A 174 -8.60 5.85 9.85
C LEU A 174 -7.46 5.57 8.86
N LEU A 175 -7.63 4.54 8.04
CA LEU A 175 -6.74 4.24 6.93
C LEU A 175 -6.90 5.31 5.84
N SER A 176 -5.82 5.97 5.46
CA SER A 176 -5.78 6.83 4.27
C SER A 176 -5.80 5.98 3.00
N ILE A 177 -7.02 5.68 2.53
CA ILE A 177 -7.31 4.89 1.34
C ILE A 177 -8.22 5.75 0.47
N ASN A 178 -7.66 6.44 -0.50
CA ASN A 178 -8.47 7.17 -1.47
C ASN A 178 -9.04 6.14 -2.46
N PRO A 179 -10.38 6.05 -2.62
CA PRO A 179 -10.93 5.32 -3.75
C PRO A 179 -10.41 6.01 -5.00
N LYS A 180 -9.67 5.29 -5.86
CA LYS A 180 -9.18 5.88 -7.12
C LYS A 180 -10.40 6.37 -7.88
N GLY A 181 -10.37 7.65 -8.29
CA GLY A 181 -11.33 8.21 -9.24
C GLY A 181 -11.42 7.26 -10.43
N LYS A 182 -12.61 6.71 -10.63
CA LYS A 182 -12.95 6.02 -11.85
C LYS A 182 -13.30 7.07 -12.90
#